data_AF-Q0TVK9-F1
#
_entry.id   AF-Q0TVK9-F1
#
_cell.length_a   1.000
_cell.length_b   1.000
_cell.length_c   1.000
_cell.angle_alpha   90.00
_cell.angle_beta   90.00
_cell.angle_gamma   90.00
#
_symmetry.space_group_name_H-M   'P 1'
#
loop_
_entity.id
_entity.type
_entity.pdbx_description
1 polymer ?
#
loop_
_entity_poly.entity_id
_entity_poly.type
_entity_poly.pdbx_seq_one_letter_code
_entity_poly.pdbx_strand_id
1 'polypeptide(L)'
;MRNNRLTIDDASRQKLSMEEIEELKKAGTGSGKDIIAKIMASHNAIGEKTTFSLAKYTLRKSRKYLKRFTALPMDVGVLTEYVLEKEAYKIMELREDLLGLICSWANIHCGATSRVQTAEDSVSQIGGGRWLVVDDTGGLVTAALAERMGVLYPDDDEEEVSEEEEVKVQHENGATETTQNVEEIDADTAMPDADGDADATTVATSDPLKPSDTSAATSLPRKPVRPHIPQMSARANTLTVLHANNQPNLSYLKYFGYDYGAPAPSHPLYKHLKSVSWLSLLHPEDDPQYDEPEIISDEVLATMKSSKRGTYYRKRRRWERVKNVVDEARAGGYDGLVVATAMDAKTVLKELVPLVRGGGKIVVYNQNVEPLVELCDYYSKERRAAFIAREFGPPPNSKQTNGKKHRIEDDVESTTDGGNEEDDFPLNPTLLLAPSLQTARARQWQVLPQRTHPMMTSRGGAEGYIFTATRVLPIEGRVEARGHHGKKKRKVEAEPIVQS
;
A
#
# COMPACT_ATOMS: atom_id res chain seq x y z
N MET A 1 -2.45 -9.13 -55.72
CA MET A 1 -2.04 -8.90 -54.31
C MET A 1 -0.52 -8.88 -54.26
N ARG A 2 0.11 -7.87 -53.64
CA ARG A 2 1.58 -7.89 -53.45
C ARG A 2 1.94 -9.02 -52.49
N ASN A 3 2.99 -9.78 -52.80
CA ASN A 3 3.48 -10.88 -51.96
C ASN A 3 5.02 -10.85 -51.90
N ASN A 4 5.60 -11.66 -51.03
CA ASN A 4 7.04 -11.75 -50.82
C ASN A 4 7.71 -12.88 -51.62
N ARG A 5 7.04 -13.48 -52.62
CA ARG A 5 7.56 -14.65 -53.36
C ARG A 5 8.89 -14.35 -54.09
N LEU A 6 9.05 -13.13 -54.58
CA LEU A 6 10.24 -12.66 -55.29
C LEU A 6 11.15 -11.78 -54.42
N THR A 7 10.85 -11.65 -53.12
CA THR A 7 11.66 -10.87 -52.20
C THR A 7 12.89 -11.68 -51.82
N ILE A 8 14.06 -11.26 -52.29
CA ILE A 8 15.37 -11.82 -51.96
C ILE A 8 16.01 -10.96 -50.87
N ASP A 9 16.50 -11.56 -49.80
CA ASP A 9 17.23 -10.83 -48.76
C ASP A 9 18.65 -10.51 -49.26
N ASP A 10 18.87 -9.23 -49.59
CA ASP A 10 20.13 -8.73 -50.12
C ASP A 10 20.47 -7.42 -49.41
N ALA A 11 21.70 -7.32 -48.90
CA ALA A 11 22.23 -6.14 -48.23
C ALA A 11 22.22 -4.91 -49.15
N SER A 12 22.31 -5.11 -50.47
CA SER A 12 22.27 -4.03 -51.48
C SER A 12 20.92 -3.30 -51.55
N ARG A 13 19.87 -3.82 -50.91
CA ARG A 13 18.52 -3.20 -50.90
C ARG A 13 18.50 -1.86 -50.17
N GLN A 14 19.45 -1.60 -49.27
CA GLN A 14 19.64 -0.31 -48.63
C GLN A 14 20.94 0.33 -49.15
N LYS A 15 20.83 1.43 -49.90
CA LYS A 15 21.98 2.15 -50.44
C LYS A 15 22.73 2.99 -49.42
N LEU A 16 22.03 3.46 -48.39
CA LEU A 16 22.61 4.31 -47.36
C LEU A 16 23.43 3.48 -46.37
N SER A 17 24.73 3.79 -46.23
CA SER A 17 25.64 3.08 -45.35
C SER A 17 25.38 3.41 -43.87
N MET A 18 25.95 2.62 -42.97
CA MET A 18 25.84 2.91 -41.53
C MET A 18 26.60 4.19 -41.16
N GLU A 19 27.77 4.42 -41.76
CA GLU A 19 28.59 5.62 -41.55
C GLU A 19 27.84 6.88 -41.96
N GLU A 20 27.19 6.88 -43.14
CA GLU A 20 26.36 7.99 -43.61
C GLU A 20 25.17 8.23 -42.67
N ILE A 21 24.58 7.18 -42.09
CA ILE A 21 23.50 7.32 -41.10
C ILE A 21 24.01 7.95 -39.81
N GLU A 22 25.24 7.65 -39.39
CA GLU A 22 25.85 8.25 -38.20
C GLU A 22 26.24 9.71 -38.42
N GLU A 23 26.75 10.04 -39.60
CA GLU A 23 26.98 11.43 -40.01
C GLU A 23 25.68 12.23 -40.00
N LEU A 24 24.59 11.67 -40.52
CA LEU A 24 23.27 12.31 -40.47
C LEU A 24 22.75 12.54 -39.05
N LYS A 25 23.13 11.68 -38.09
CA LYS A 25 22.81 11.89 -36.67
C LYS A 25 23.69 12.97 -36.05
N LYS A 26 24.99 12.96 -36.35
CA LYS A 26 25.98 13.91 -35.81
C LYS A 26 25.78 15.32 -36.35
N ALA A 27 25.38 15.43 -37.63
CA ALA A 27 25.18 16.71 -38.29
C ALA A 27 24.10 17.56 -37.62
N GLY A 28 23.16 16.97 -36.87
CA GLY A 28 22.13 17.69 -36.10
C GLY A 28 21.15 18.53 -36.93
N THR A 29 21.35 18.61 -38.24
CA THR A 29 20.63 19.48 -39.19
C THR A 29 19.31 18.91 -39.68
N GLY A 30 19.01 17.64 -39.37
CA GLY A 30 17.77 16.97 -39.75
C GLY A 30 17.02 16.44 -38.54
N SER A 31 15.71 16.66 -38.52
CA SER A 31 14.83 15.97 -37.57
C SER A 31 14.92 14.46 -37.80
N GLY A 32 14.61 13.64 -36.79
CA GLY A 32 14.55 12.18 -36.97
C GLY A 32 13.64 11.75 -38.13
N LYS A 33 12.69 12.61 -38.57
CA LYS A 33 11.85 12.39 -39.75
C LYS A 33 12.65 12.45 -41.05
N ASP A 34 13.64 13.33 -41.17
CA ASP A 34 14.42 13.53 -42.39
C ASP A 34 15.38 12.35 -42.62
N ILE A 35 15.97 11.84 -41.54
CA ILE A 35 16.75 10.60 -41.55
C ILE A 35 15.87 9.44 -42.04
N ILE A 36 14.65 9.32 -41.53
CA ILE A 36 13.70 8.28 -41.96
C ILE A 36 13.35 8.47 -43.44
N ALA A 37 13.02 9.68 -43.88
CA ALA A 37 12.67 9.96 -45.27
C ALA A 37 13.83 9.58 -46.22
N LYS A 38 15.07 9.94 -45.87
CA LYS A 38 16.27 9.58 -46.65
C LYS A 38 16.48 8.07 -46.70
N ILE A 39 16.33 7.37 -45.57
CA ILE A 39 16.38 5.89 -45.49
C ILE A 39 15.30 5.21 -46.34
N MET A 40 14.10 5.80 -46.40
CA MET A 40 12.98 5.28 -47.18
C MET A 40 13.19 5.51 -48.68
N ALA A 41 13.73 6.66 -49.06
CA ALA A 41 14.07 7.00 -50.45
C ALA A 41 15.24 6.17 -51.00
N SER A 42 16.23 5.83 -50.16
CA SER A 42 17.40 5.04 -50.53
C SER A 42 17.15 3.52 -50.58
N HIS A 43 15.92 3.07 -50.31
CA HIS A 43 15.57 1.64 -50.30
C HIS A 43 15.09 1.18 -51.68
N ASN A 44 15.91 0.42 -52.40
CA ASN A 44 15.68 0.03 -53.81
C ASN A 44 14.37 -0.73 -54.05
N ALA A 45 13.99 -1.62 -53.13
CA ALA A 45 12.86 -2.53 -53.30
C ALA A 45 11.70 -2.20 -52.33
N ILE A 46 11.47 -0.92 -52.04
CA ILE A 46 10.44 -0.52 -51.06
C ILE A 46 9.03 -0.81 -51.57
N GLY A 47 8.82 -0.69 -52.90
CA GLY A 47 7.54 -0.93 -53.56
C GLY A 47 7.08 -2.39 -53.60
N GLU A 48 8.02 -3.35 -53.48
CA GLU A 48 7.71 -4.78 -53.39
C GLU A 48 7.01 -5.15 -52.08
N LYS A 49 7.19 -4.34 -51.03
CA LYS A 49 6.59 -4.61 -49.73
C LYS A 49 5.07 -4.50 -49.79
N THR A 50 4.41 -5.40 -49.07
CA THR A 50 2.98 -5.26 -48.76
C THR A 50 2.75 -4.00 -47.91
N THR A 51 1.51 -3.51 -47.87
CA THR A 51 1.11 -2.36 -47.06
C THR A 51 1.49 -2.54 -45.59
N PHE A 52 1.28 -3.73 -45.03
CA PHE A 52 1.65 -4.05 -43.65
C PHE A 52 3.15 -4.14 -43.42
N SER A 53 3.90 -4.73 -44.36
CA SER A 53 5.37 -4.80 -44.28
C SER A 53 5.99 -3.41 -44.37
N LEU A 54 5.43 -2.52 -45.19
CA LEU A 54 5.86 -1.12 -45.29
C LEU A 54 5.56 -0.36 -43.99
N ALA A 55 4.36 -0.51 -43.43
CA ALA A 55 3.99 0.11 -42.15
C ALA A 55 4.90 -0.37 -41.00
N LYS A 56 5.17 -1.69 -40.92
CA LYS A 56 6.09 -2.27 -39.91
C LYS A 56 7.52 -1.76 -40.09
N TYR A 57 8.00 -1.64 -41.33
CA TYR A 57 9.32 -1.10 -41.62
C TYR A 57 9.43 0.36 -41.18
N THR A 58 8.43 1.18 -41.51
CA THR A 58 8.35 2.60 -41.14
C THR A 58 8.32 2.77 -39.62
N LEU A 59 7.50 2.00 -38.91
CA LEU A 59 7.40 2.02 -37.45
C LEU A 59 8.72 1.62 -36.77
N ARG A 60 9.41 0.62 -37.31
CA ARG A 60 10.74 0.24 -36.82
C ARG A 60 11.76 1.37 -36.98
N LYS A 61 11.72 2.09 -38.10
CA LYS A 61 12.62 3.23 -38.36
C LYS A 61 12.24 4.43 -37.49
N SER A 62 10.96 4.73 -37.31
CA SER A 62 10.53 5.79 -36.38
C SER A 62 10.94 5.49 -34.95
N ARG A 63 10.73 4.28 -34.43
CA ARG A 63 11.15 3.91 -33.07
C ARG A 63 12.68 4.00 -32.87
N LYS A 64 13.48 3.82 -33.93
CA LYS A 64 14.95 3.91 -33.88
C LYS A 64 15.46 5.35 -33.96
N TYR A 65 14.97 6.15 -34.89
CA TYR A 65 15.54 7.46 -35.25
C TYR A 65 14.72 8.65 -34.76
N LEU A 66 13.45 8.43 -34.37
CA LEU A 66 12.56 9.46 -33.85
C LEU A 66 12.17 9.09 -32.42
N LYS A 67 13.12 9.28 -31.50
CA LYS A 67 12.88 9.11 -30.07
C LYS A 67 11.95 10.23 -29.61
N ARG A 68 10.86 9.84 -28.97
CA ARG A 68 9.87 10.73 -28.37
C ARG A 68 9.61 10.22 -26.96
N PHE A 69 9.39 11.14 -26.05
CA PHE A 69 8.87 10.85 -24.73
C PHE A 69 7.57 11.62 -24.56
N THR A 70 6.74 11.18 -23.63
CA THR A 70 5.52 11.86 -23.23
C THR A 70 5.60 12.00 -21.71
N ALA A 71 5.42 13.21 -21.19
CA ALA A 71 5.25 13.40 -19.77
C ALA A 71 3.81 12.99 -19.42
N LEU A 72 3.66 12.08 -18.47
CA LEU A 72 2.38 11.63 -17.94
C LEU A 72 2.32 12.02 -16.46
N PRO A 73 1.13 12.32 -15.92
CA PRO A 73 0.96 12.46 -14.47
C PRO A 73 1.38 11.17 -13.76
N MET A 74 1.85 11.30 -12.53
CA MET A 74 2.19 10.15 -11.68
C MET A 74 0.91 9.63 -11.01
N ASP A 75 0.45 8.46 -11.44
CA ASP A 75 -0.64 7.72 -10.81
C ASP A 75 -0.11 6.40 -10.22
N VAL A 76 -0.95 5.73 -9.43
CA VAL A 76 -0.57 4.46 -8.80
C VAL A 76 -0.32 3.38 -9.86
N GLY A 77 -1.07 3.39 -10.97
CA GLY A 77 -0.92 2.44 -12.08
C GLY A 77 0.43 2.55 -12.80
N VAL A 78 0.82 3.75 -13.22
CA VAL A 78 2.11 4.04 -13.87
C VAL A 78 3.26 3.75 -12.93
N LEU A 79 3.16 4.12 -11.65
CA LEU A 79 4.19 3.77 -10.67
C LEU A 79 4.31 2.25 -10.53
N THR A 80 3.18 1.53 -10.46
CA THR A 80 3.15 0.07 -10.40
C THR A 80 3.84 -0.54 -11.62
N GLU A 81 3.50 -0.09 -12.84
CA GLU A 81 4.12 -0.59 -14.08
C GLU A 81 5.63 -0.30 -14.12
N TYR A 82 6.03 0.90 -13.72
CA TYR A 82 7.44 1.30 -13.66
C TYR A 82 8.25 0.45 -12.69
N VAL A 83 7.75 0.29 -11.45
CA VAL A 83 8.43 -0.51 -10.42
C VAL A 83 8.42 -1.98 -10.80
N LEU A 84 7.33 -2.48 -11.38
CA LEU A 84 7.26 -3.84 -11.88
C LEU A 84 8.36 -4.07 -12.94
N GLU A 85 8.54 -3.18 -13.91
CA GLU A 85 9.60 -3.28 -14.94
C GLU A 85 11.02 -3.22 -14.35
N LYS A 86 11.27 -2.37 -13.35
CA LYS A 86 12.62 -2.12 -12.82
C LYS A 86 13.01 -3.02 -11.66
N GLU A 87 12.14 -3.17 -10.67
CA GLU A 87 12.44 -3.72 -9.34
C GLU A 87 11.24 -4.50 -8.76
N ALA A 88 10.69 -5.41 -9.55
CA ALA A 88 9.49 -6.17 -9.24
C ALA A 88 9.44 -6.82 -7.86
N TYR A 89 10.57 -7.38 -7.43
CA TYR A 89 10.68 -8.08 -6.15
C TYR A 89 10.37 -7.16 -4.96
N LYS A 90 10.59 -5.84 -5.07
CA LYS A 90 10.29 -4.87 -4.02
C LYS A 90 8.79 -4.69 -3.78
N ILE A 91 7.98 -4.92 -4.80
CA ILE A 91 6.53 -4.85 -4.72
C ILE A 91 5.91 -6.25 -4.75
N MET A 92 6.71 -7.27 -4.45
CA MET A 92 6.27 -8.65 -4.47
C MET A 92 5.63 -9.06 -5.81
N GLU A 93 6.14 -8.59 -6.96
CA GLU A 93 5.54 -8.84 -8.29
C GLU A 93 4.04 -8.46 -8.38
N LEU A 94 3.58 -7.52 -7.54
CA LEU A 94 2.21 -7.04 -7.56
C LEU A 94 1.90 -6.32 -8.87
N ARG A 95 0.74 -6.63 -9.44
CA ARG A 95 0.26 -6.10 -10.72
C ARG A 95 -0.95 -5.21 -10.50
N GLU A 96 -1.15 -4.27 -11.41
CA GLU A 96 -2.24 -3.29 -11.34
C GLU A 96 -3.64 -3.94 -11.26
N ASP A 97 -3.87 -5.03 -12.00
CA ASP A 97 -5.12 -5.78 -11.98
C ASP A 97 -5.41 -6.39 -10.60
N LEU A 98 -4.39 -6.92 -9.93
CA LEU A 98 -4.51 -7.44 -8.57
C LEU A 98 -4.67 -6.32 -7.55
N LEU A 99 -4.01 -5.19 -7.72
CA LEU A 99 -4.17 -4.02 -6.86
C LEU A 99 -5.62 -3.51 -6.89
N GLY A 100 -6.21 -3.42 -8.09
CA GLY A 100 -7.62 -3.10 -8.26
C GLY A 100 -8.56 -4.11 -7.60
N LEU A 101 -8.24 -5.41 -7.67
CA LEU A 101 -8.98 -6.46 -6.96
C LEU A 101 -8.85 -6.35 -5.44
N ILE A 102 -7.67 -6.07 -4.91
CA ILE A 102 -7.44 -5.87 -3.47
C ILE A 102 -8.35 -4.75 -2.97
N CYS A 103 -8.32 -3.58 -3.62
CA CYS A 103 -9.15 -2.44 -3.23
C CYS A 103 -10.65 -2.75 -3.29
N SER A 104 -11.07 -3.54 -4.28
CA SER A 104 -12.48 -3.89 -4.49
C SER A 104 -12.98 -4.92 -3.46
N TRP A 105 -12.22 -5.99 -3.23
CA TRP A 105 -12.58 -7.03 -2.26
C TRP A 105 -12.49 -6.58 -0.81
N ALA A 106 -11.53 -5.69 -0.50
CA ALA A 106 -11.42 -5.06 0.81
C ALA A 106 -12.50 -3.98 1.03
N ASN A 107 -13.31 -3.70 0.00
CA ASN A 107 -14.35 -2.68 0.01
C ASN A 107 -13.81 -1.34 0.48
N ILE A 108 -12.70 -0.88 -0.12
CA ILE A 108 -12.06 0.39 0.23
C ILE A 108 -12.89 1.54 -0.33
N HIS A 109 -13.26 2.48 0.54
CA HIS A 109 -14.03 3.66 0.16
C HIS A 109 -13.83 4.80 1.16
N CYS A 110 -14.11 6.03 0.76
CA CYS A 110 -14.31 7.10 1.73
C CYS A 110 -15.71 6.96 2.35
N GLY A 111 -15.82 6.92 3.67
CA GLY A 111 -17.11 7.08 4.34
C GLY A 111 -17.47 8.56 4.40
N ALA A 112 -18.52 8.97 3.68
CA ALA A 112 -19.07 10.32 3.81
C ALA A 112 -19.52 10.55 5.26
N THR A 113 -18.87 11.49 5.94
CA THR A 113 -19.08 11.77 7.36
C THR A 113 -20.45 12.39 7.59
N SER A 114 -21.20 11.85 8.56
CA SER A 114 -22.15 12.66 9.33
C SER A 114 -22.12 12.31 10.81
N ARG A 115 -21.75 11.08 11.19
CA ARG A 115 -21.51 10.72 12.60
C ARG A 115 -20.73 9.42 12.69
N VAL A 116 -19.69 9.41 13.53
CA VAL A 116 -19.07 8.18 14.04
C VAL A 116 -20.01 7.65 15.13
N GLN A 117 -20.68 6.53 14.86
CA GLN A 117 -21.49 5.84 15.87
C GLN A 117 -20.74 4.60 16.30
N THR A 118 -20.64 4.37 17.61
CA THR A 118 -20.14 3.10 18.13
C THR A 118 -21.29 2.11 18.15
N ALA A 119 -21.08 0.91 17.63
CA ALA A 119 -22.06 -0.16 17.71
C ALA A 119 -22.27 -0.62 19.17
N GLU A 120 -23.27 -1.47 19.40
CA GLU A 120 -23.61 -1.99 20.73
C GLU A 120 -22.45 -2.71 21.43
N ASP A 121 -21.49 -3.22 20.65
CA ASP A 121 -20.27 -3.87 21.14
C ASP A 121 -19.22 -2.89 21.71
N SER A 122 -19.48 -1.58 21.70
CA SER A 122 -18.61 -0.49 22.16
C SER A 122 -17.25 -0.37 21.44
N VAL A 123 -17.00 -1.19 20.42
CA VAL A 123 -15.71 -1.33 19.73
C VAL A 123 -15.86 -1.03 18.25
N SER A 124 -16.92 -1.56 17.62
CA SER A 124 -17.11 -1.39 16.19
C SER A 124 -17.58 0.02 15.89
N GLN A 125 -16.85 0.69 15.01
CA GLN A 125 -17.24 1.98 14.49
C GLN A 125 -18.14 1.81 13.26
N ILE A 126 -19.31 2.45 13.29
CA ILE A 126 -20.24 2.58 12.17
C ILE A 126 -20.00 3.97 11.55
N GLY A 127 -19.49 3.96 10.32
CA GLY A 127 -19.19 5.15 9.53
C GLY A 127 -17.73 5.61 9.60
N GLY A 128 -17.23 6.17 8.51
CA GLY A 128 -15.86 6.69 8.41
C GLY A 128 -14.81 5.58 8.39
N GLY A 129 -14.77 4.81 7.30
CA GLY A 129 -14.13 3.49 7.25
C GLY A 129 -12.68 3.42 7.78
N ARG A 130 -12.36 2.32 8.44
CA ARG A 130 -11.06 2.07 9.07
C ARG A 130 -10.51 0.74 8.56
N TRP A 131 -9.35 0.77 7.92
CA TRP A 131 -8.70 -0.44 7.43
C TRP A 131 -7.36 -0.66 8.13
N LEU A 132 -7.13 -1.92 8.48
CA LEU A 132 -5.84 -2.40 8.96
C LEU A 132 -5.06 -2.95 7.78
N VAL A 133 -3.80 -2.54 7.65
CA VAL A 133 -2.97 -2.83 6.48
C VAL A 133 -1.62 -3.38 6.94
N VAL A 134 -1.19 -4.50 6.37
CA VAL A 134 0.21 -4.97 6.46
C VAL A 134 0.78 -4.84 5.06
N ASP A 135 1.81 -4.01 4.89
CA ASP A 135 2.33 -3.65 3.56
C ASP A 135 3.87 -3.68 3.53
N ASP A 136 4.42 -4.74 2.94
CA ASP A 136 5.86 -4.88 2.65
C ASP A 136 6.23 -4.40 1.24
N THR A 137 5.28 -3.83 0.48
CA THR A 137 5.49 -3.36 -0.91
C THR A 137 6.07 -1.95 -1.00
N GLY A 138 6.67 -1.45 0.08
CA GLY A 138 7.23 -0.09 0.16
C GLY A 138 6.17 1.02 0.19
N GLY A 139 4.92 0.69 0.51
CA GLY A 139 3.79 1.62 0.52
C GLY A 139 2.97 1.65 -0.77
N LEU A 140 3.22 0.76 -1.74
CA LEU A 140 2.46 0.72 -3.00
C LEU A 140 1.00 0.31 -2.75
N VAL A 141 0.77 -0.73 -1.96
CA VAL A 141 -0.60 -1.12 -1.55
C VAL A 141 -1.24 0.01 -0.77
N THR A 142 -0.54 0.58 0.20
CA THR A 142 -1.03 1.73 0.99
C THR A 142 -1.44 2.91 0.11
N ALA A 143 -0.66 3.25 -0.92
CA ALA A 143 -0.98 4.30 -1.89
C ALA A 143 -2.30 4.00 -2.61
N ALA A 144 -2.48 2.78 -3.12
CA ALA A 144 -3.71 2.39 -3.82
C ALA A 144 -4.95 2.44 -2.93
N LEU A 145 -4.82 2.02 -1.66
CA LEU A 145 -5.92 2.12 -0.70
C LEU A 145 -6.25 3.59 -0.42
N ALA A 146 -5.23 4.43 -0.23
CA ALA A 146 -5.39 5.86 -0.01
C ALA A 146 -6.04 6.58 -1.22
N GLU A 147 -5.65 6.22 -2.44
CA GLU A 147 -6.23 6.76 -3.68
C GLU A 147 -7.72 6.44 -3.74
N ARG A 148 -8.09 5.20 -3.44
CA ARG A 148 -9.49 4.74 -3.43
C ARG A 148 -10.31 5.35 -2.29
N MET A 149 -9.66 5.76 -1.21
CA MET A 149 -10.28 6.52 -0.12
C MET A 149 -10.33 8.03 -0.40
N GLY A 150 -9.70 8.53 -1.48
CA GLY A 150 -9.63 9.95 -1.78
C GLY A 150 -8.78 10.74 -0.79
N VAL A 151 -7.75 10.12 -0.18
CA VAL A 151 -6.84 10.77 0.78
C VAL A 151 -5.37 10.69 0.35
N LEU A 152 -5.09 10.25 -0.88
CA LEU A 152 -3.73 10.18 -1.42
C LEU A 152 -3.21 11.52 -1.91
N TYR A 153 -4.07 12.35 -2.50
CA TYR A 153 -3.69 13.65 -3.06
C TYR A 153 -4.27 14.77 -2.19
N PRO A 154 -3.60 15.93 -2.08
CA PRO A 154 -4.20 17.14 -1.53
C PRO A 154 -5.49 17.50 -2.27
N ASP A 155 -6.42 18.18 -1.59
CA ASP A 155 -7.60 18.73 -2.26
C ASP A 155 -7.17 19.91 -3.15
N ASP A 156 -7.62 19.94 -4.41
CA ASP A 156 -7.25 20.98 -5.40
C ASP A 156 -7.49 22.42 -4.87
N ASP A 157 -8.50 22.60 -3.99
CA ASP A 157 -8.82 23.89 -3.36
C ASP A 157 -7.77 24.35 -2.33
N GLU A 158 -7.01 23.43 -1.72
CA GLU A 158 -5.93 23.76 -0.77
C GLU A 158 -4.60 24.05 -1.50
N GLU A 159 -4.40 23.50 -2.70
CA GLU A 159 -3.23 23.82 -3.54
C GLU A 159 -3.27 25.29 -3.97
N GLU A 160 -4.40 25.80 -4.45
CA GLU A 160 -4.57 27.22 -4.82
C GLU A 160 -4.26 28.17 -3.65
N VAL A 161 -4.70 27.83 -2.43
CA VAL A 161 -4.45 28.64 -1.22
C VAL A 161 -2.97 28.58 -0.82
N SER A 162 -2.32 27.41 -0.98
CA SER A 162 -0.91 27.25 -0.67
C SER A 162 0.00 27.98 -1.66
N GLU A 163 -0.33 27.95 -2.95
CA GLU A 163 0.36 28.73 -4.00
C GLU A 163 0.16 30.23 -3.78
N GLU A 164 -1.04 30.68 -3.41
CA GLU A 164 -1.28 32.07 -3.04
C GLU A 164 -0.49 32.50 -1.79
N GLU A 165 -0.35 31.62 -0.78
CA GLU A 165 0.48 31.89 0.39
C GLU A 165 1.98 31.95 0.04
N GLU A 166 2.48 31.07 -0.83
CA GLU A 166 3.87 31.08 -1.28
C GLU A 166 4.19 32.31 -2.15
N VAL A 167 3.27 32.71 -3.05
CA VAL A 167 3.40 33.93 -3.86
C VAL A 167 3.37 35.19 -2.98
N LYS A 168 2.54 35.22 -1.92
CA LYS A 168 2.56 36.32 -0.93
C LYS A 168 3.88 36.41 -0.17
N VAL A 169 4.49 35.27 0.18
CA VAL A 169 5.81 35.23 0.85
C VAL A 169 6.94 35.69 -0.10
N GLN A 170 6.85 35.42 -1.40
CA GLN A 170 7.83 35.92 -2.38
C GLN A 170 7.67 37.42 -2.65
N HIS A 171 6.45 37.96 -2.67
CA HIS A 171 6.23 39.40 -2.82
C HIS A 171 6.60 40.23 -1.57
N GLU A 172 6.48 39.68 -0.36
CA GLU A 172 6.93 40.38 0.86
C GLU A 172 8.46 40.46 1.00
N ASN A 173 9.21 39.57 0.34
CA ASN A 173 10.68 39.54 0.40
C ASN A 173 11.38 40.19 -0.81
N GLY A 174 10.63 40.71 -1.78
CA GLY A 174 11.15 41.19 -3.06
C GLY A 174 10.80 42.64 -3.38
N ALA A 175 11.16 43.59 -2.51
CA ALA A 175 11.08 45.02 -2.82
C ALA A 175 12.32 45.76 -2.32
N THR A 176 13.43 45.62 -3.04
CA THR A 176 14.45 46.67 -3.10
C THR A 176 15.15 46.59 -4.46
N GLU A 177 14.86 47.54 -5.34
CA GLU A 177 15.54 47.71 -6.62
C GLU A 177 16.89 48.43 -6.43
N THR A 178 17.97 47.86 -6.97
CA THR A 178 18.99 48.65 -7.66
C THR A 178 19.72 47.82 -8.72
N THR A 179 19.62 48.28 -9.96
CA THR A 179 20.37 47.86 -11.15
C THR A 179 21.88 48.13 -11.03
N GLN A 180 22.74 47.17 -11.41
CA GLN A 180 23.81 47.35 -12.41
C GLN A 180 24.68 46.09 -12.64
N ASN A 181 24.82 45.76 -13.93
CA ASN A 181 25.93 45.16 -14.67
C ASN A 181 26.44 43.72 -14.45
N VAL A 182 26.44 43.06 -15.61
CA VAL A 182 27.06 41.81 -16.09
C VAL A 182 28.55 41.72 -15.77
N GLU A 183 29.01 40.54 -15.31
CA GLU A 183 30.16 39.83 -15.89
C GLU A 183 30.20 38.36 -15.42
N GLU A 184 30.53 37.48 -16.37
CA GLU A 184 30.77 36.04 -16.25
C GLU A 184 32.00 35.75 -15.38
N ILE A 185 32.07 34.58 -14.73
CA ILE A 185 33.19 33.61 -14.88
C ILE A 185 32.91 32.34 -14.04
N ASP A 186 33.31 31.26 -14.69
CA ASP A 186 33.25 29.83 -14.43
C ASP A 186 34.18 29.31 -13.32
N ALA A 187 33.96 28.04 -12.98
CA ALA A 187 34.88 27.05 -12.41
C ALA A 187 35.24 27.06 -10.90
N ASP A 188 34.67 26.06 -10.23
CA ASP A 188 35.34 24.86 -9.71
C ASP A 188 36.55 24.99 -8.74
N THR A 189 36.51 24.10 -7.74
CA THR A 189 37.66 23.45 -7.06
C THR A 189 38.04 23.90 -5.63
N ALA A 190 37.74 22.96 -4.73
CA ALA A 190 38.53 22.42 -3.61
C ALA A 190 38.85 23.26 -2.35
N MET A 191 38.46 22.65 -1.24
CA MET A 191 39.04 22.74 0.11
C MET A 191 40.56 22.58 0.11
N PRO A 192 41.22 23.08 1.17
CA PRO A 192 41.87 22.12 2.05
C PRO A 192 41.64 22.38 3.54
N ASP A 193 41.51 21.29 4.27
CA ASP A 193 41.61 21.17 5.73
C ASP A 193 43.05 21.45 6.22
N ALA A 194 43.18 22.00 7.43
CA ALA A 194 44.29 21.73 8.34
C ALA A 194 43.98 22.25 9.77
N ASP A 195 43.55 21.31 10.60
CA ASP A 195 43.94 21.02 11.99
C ASP A 195 44.48 22.12 12.92
N GLY A 196 43.99 22.10 14.16
CA GLY A 196 44.70 22.64 15.32
C GLY A 196 43.85 22.79 16.58
N ASP A 197 43.73 21.72 17.36
CA ASP A 197 43.24 21.70 18.76
C ASP A 197 43.95 22.73 19.65
N ALA A 198 43.20 23.46 20.48
CA ALA A 198 43.65 23.90 21.81
C ALA A 198 42.48 24.46 22.65
N ASP A 199 42.18 23.72 23.72
CA ASP A 199 41.37 24.09 24.88
C ASP A 199 42.09 25.15 25.74
N ALA A 200 41.42 26.24 26.14
CA ALA A 200 41.85 27.08 27.27
C ALA A 200 40.75 28.03 27.80
N THR A 201 40.52 27.86 29.09
CA THR A 201 39.59 28.48 30.04
C THR A 201 39.91 29.96 30.38
N THR A 202 38.84 30.75 30.56
CA THR A 202 38.69 31.98 31.40
C THR A 202 39.52 33.24 31.11
N VAL A 203 38.86 34.42 31.08
CA VAL A 203 38.83 35.44 32.16
C VAL A 203 38.06 36.67 31.65
N ALA A 204 37.20 37.21 32.52
CA ALA A 204 36.47 38.46 32.33
C ALA A 204 37.28 39.66 32.86
N THR A 205 37.34 40.77 32.10
CA THR A 205 37.60 42.13 32.64
C THR A 205 37.01 43.24 31.73
N SER A 206 35.98 43.89 32.27
CA SER A 206 35.60 45.33 32.27
C SER A 206 35.95 46.31 31.12
N ASP A 207 34.88 46.83 30.47
CA ASP A 207 34.46 48.25 30.17
C ASP A 207 35.44 49.28 29.53
N PRO A 208 34.99 50.37 28.81
CA PRO A 208 33.73 51.13 29.00
C PRO A 208 33.00 51.78 27.78
N LEU A 209 31.67 51.91 27.92
CA LEU A 209 30.76 53.05 27.58
C LEU A 209 30.92 53.91 26.29
N LYS A 210 29.90 53.87 25.42
CA LYS A 210 29.09 55.02 24.86
C LYS A 210 28.13 54.56 23.72
N PRO A 211 27.10 55.34 23.35
CA PRO A 211 25.95 55.80 24.13
C PRO A 211 24.61 55.25 23.56
N SER A 212 23.55 55.48 24.31
CA SER A 212 22.16 55.14 23.99
C SER A 212 21.62 55.90 22.77
N ASP A 213 21.28 55.18 21.70
CA ASP A 213 20.28 55.63 20.73
C ASP A 213 18.95 54.93 21.02
N THR A 214 18.02 55.74 21.52
CA THR A 214 16.62 55.40 21.69
C THR A 214 15.96 55.49 20.32
N SER A 215 16.05 54.42 19.54
CA SER A 215 15.10 54.17 18.45
C SER A 215 14.10 53.12 18.93
N ALA A 216 12.84 53.56 19.06
CA ALA A 216 11.72 52.69 19.33
C ALA A 216 11.64 51.63 18.22
N ALA A 217 12.15 50.43 18.50
CA ALA A 217 11.91 49.26 17.68
C ALA A 217 10.40 48.99 17.73
N THR A 218 9.69 49.47 16.71
CA THR A 218 8.34 49.01 16.39
C THR A 218 8.39 47.50 16.29
N SER A 219 7.93 46.83 17.35
CA SER A 219 7.78 45.39 17.38
C SER A 219 6.81 45.01 16.27
N LEU A 220 7.32 44.46 15.17
CA LEU A 220 6.49 43.80 14.17
C LEU A 220 5.54 42.84 14.91
N PRO A 221 4.23 42.86 14.62
CA PRO A 221 3.28 41.99 15.28
C PRO A 221 3.75 40.54 15.07
N ARG A 222 4.00 39.83 16.18
CA ARG A 222 4.33 38.40 16.14
C ARG A 222 3.25 37.71 15.33
N LYS A 223 3.63 37.06 14.21
CA LYS A 223 2.72 36.22 13.42
C LYS A 223 1.95 35.32 14.38
N PRO A 224 0.60 35.22 14.26
CA PRO A 224 -0.19 34.40 15.15
C PRO A 224 0.37 32.97 15.14
N VAL A 225 0.51 32.38 16.33
CA VAL A 225 1.00 31.01 16.47
C VAL A 225 0.00 30.09 15.77
N ARG A 226 0.39 29.54 14.61
CA ARG A 226 -0.44 28.56 13.91
C ARG A 226 -0.70 27.39 14.87
N PRO A 227 -1.95 26.96 15.07
CA PRO A 227 -2.27 25.88 15.99
C PRO A 227 -1.58 24.59 15.52
N HIS A 228 -1.00 23.84 16.45
CA HIS A 228 -0.35 22.58 16.13
C HIS A 228 -1.40 21.52 15.76
N ILE A 229 -1.41 21.09 14.51
CA ILE A 229 -2.23 19.98 14.03
C ILE A 229 -1.55 18.66 14.44
N PRO A 230 -2.17 17.80 15.24
CA PRO A 230 -1.57 16.51 15.58
C PRO A 230 -1.59 15.55 14.38
N GLN A 231 -0.44 14.94 14.08
CA GLN A 231 -0.33 13.83 13.12
C GLN A 231 -1.15 12.62 13.59
N MET A 232 -1.69 11.84 12.65
CA MET A 232 -2.48 10.61 12.92
C MET A 232 -3.78 10.87 13.73
N SER A 233 -4.33 12.08 13.66
CA SER A 233 -5.45 12.52 14.51
C SER A 233 -6.84 12.21 13.96
N ALA A 234 -6.96 11.74 12.72
CA ALA A 234 -8.27 11.44 12.14
C ALA A 234 -8.96 10.30 12.91
N ARG A 235 -10.26 10.46 13.17
CA ARG A 235 -11.11 9.46 13.84
C ARG A 235 -11.90 8.58 12.85
N ALA A 236 -11.85 8.91 11.57
CA ALA A 236 -12.62 8.30 10.51
C ALA A 236 -11.81 8.31 9.22
N ASN A 237 -12.08 7.37 8.32
CA ASN A 237 -11.41 7.24 7.03
C ASN A 237 -9.90 7.06 7.23
N THR A 238 -9.51 6.07 8.03
CA THR A 238 -8.11 5.87 8.42
C THR A 238 -7.52 4.59 7.85
N LEU A 239 -6.25 4.66 7.47
CA LEU A 239 -5.41 3.50 7.15
C LEU A 239 -4.43 3.30 8.30
N THR A 240 -4.52 2.18 9.00
CA THR A 240 -3.54 1.81 10.03
C THR A 240 -2.57 0.81 9.43
N VAL A 241 -1.33 1.23 9.17
CA VAL A 241 -0.27 0.37 8.63
C VAL A 241 0.52 -0.27 9.77
N LEU A 242 0.53 -1.59 9.78
CA LEU A 242 1.31 -2.41 10.70
C LEU A 242 2.65 -2.80 10.04
N HIS A 243 3.75 -2.61 10.77
CA HIS A 243 5.10 -2.85 10.25
C HIS A 243 6.01 -3.56 11.26
N ALA A 244 7.00 -4.30 10.76
CA ALA A 244 7.95 -5.06 11.60
C ALA A 244 9.13 -4.22 12.12
N ASN A 245 9.54 -3.20 11.36
CA ASN A 245 10.69 -2.37 11.70
C ASN A 245 10.31 -1.26 12.70
N ASN A 246 11.28 -0.48 13.18
CA ASN A 246 11.03 0.70 14.02
C ASN A 246 10.23 1.79 13.29
N GLN A 247 10.34 1.86 11.96
CA GLN A 247 9.57 2.75 11.10
C GLN A 247 8.96 1.96 9.94
N PRO A 248 7.76 2.34 9.46
CA PRO A 248 7.16 1.71 8.30
C PRO A 248 7.93 2.07 7.02
N ASN A 249 8.06 1.12 6.11
CA ASN A 249 8.63 1.38 4.79
C ASN A 249 7.53 1.88 3.84
N LEU A 250 7.39 3.20 3.74
CA LEU A 250 6.41 3.87 2.88
C LEU A 250 7.09 4.71 1.78
N SER A 251 8.23 4.24 1.30
CA SER A 251 9.10 4.98 0.38
C SER A 251 8.47 5.34 -0.96
N TYR A 252 7.41 4.65 -1.40
CA TYR A 252 6.70 4.99 -2.64
C TYR A 252 5.71 6.15 -2.47
N LEU A 253 5.28 6.49 -1.25
CA LEU A 253 4.35 7.62 -1.03
C LEU A 253 4.95 8.98 -1.42
N LYS A 254 6.28 9.09 -1.46
CA LYS A 254 6.97 10.32 -1.89
C LYS A 254 6.63 10.72 -3.33
N TYR A 255 6.28 9.75 -4.19
CA TYR A 255 5.87 10.02 -5.57
C TYR A 255 4.49 10.67 -5.67
N PHE A 256 3.75 10.71 -4.56
CA PHE A 256 2.45 11.34 -4.41
C PHE A 256 2.48 12.51 -3.42
N GLY A 257 3.66 13.08 -3.16
CA GLY A 257 3.80 14.28 -2.31
C GLY A 257 3.82 14.03 -0.80
N TYR A 258 3.84 12.76 -0.35
CA TYR A 258 3.91 12.41 1.07
C TYR A 258 5.26 11.79 1.45
N ASP A 259 6.07 12.54 2.19
CA ASP A 259 7.28 12.03 2.83
C ASP A 259 6.99 11.65 4.29
N TYR A 260 7.09 10.35 4.62
CA TYR A 260 6.89 9.87 5.98
C TYR A 260 7.94 10.40 6.97
N GLY A 261 9.17 10.70 6.52
CA GLY A 261 10.24 11.25 7.36
C GLY A 261 10.01 12.71 7.75
N ALA A 262 9.33 13.46 6.89
CA ALA A 262 8.99 14.87 7.08
C ALA A 262 7.55 15.15 6.57
N PRO A 263 6.52 14.62 7.26
CA PRO A 263 5.17 14.63 6.74
C PRO A 263 4.58 16.05 6.81
N ALA A 264 4.14 16.56 5.66
CA ALA A 264 3.55 17.89 5.53
C ALA A 264 2.14 17.92 6.16
N PRO A 265 1.83 18.86 7.07
CA PRO A 265 0.49 18.96 7.68
C PRO A 265 -0.66 19.24 6.71
N SER A 266 -0.36 19.77 5.52
CA SER A 266 -1.32 20.00 4.43
C SER A 266 -1.75 18.70 3.75
N HIS A 267 -0.88 17.69 3.70
CA HIS A 267 -1.18 16.45 3.00
C HIS A 267 -2.26 15.64 3.77
N PRO A 268 -3.32 15.12 3.13
CA PRO A 268 -4.40 14.42 3.85
C PRO A 268 -3.92 13.20 4.66
N LEU A 269 -3.00 12.40 4.11
CA LEU A 269 -2.32 11.31 4.83
C LEU A 269 -1.71 11.72 6.17
N TYR A 270 -1.35 12.98 6.40
CA TYR A 270 -0.85 13.45 7.70
C TYR A 270 -1.80 13.14 8.86
N LYS A 271 -3.11 13.21 8.60
CA LYS A 271 -4.17 12.93 9.60
C LYS A 271 -4.68 11.49 9.48
N HIS A 272 -4.82 10.99 8.25
CA HIS A 272 -5.53 9.75 7.92
C HIS A 272 -4.65 8.48 7.94
N LEU A 273 -3.33 8.60 7.76
CA LEU A 273 -2.41 7.49 7.80
C LEU A 273 -1.82 7.32 9.20
N LYS A 274 -2.09 6.16 9.81
CA LYS A 274 -1.57 5.75 11.12
C LYS A 274 -0.56 4.63 10.94
N SER A 275 0.41 4.55 11.83
CA SER A 275 1.45 3.51 11.80
C SER A 275 1.62 2.88 13.18
N VAL A 276 1.70 1.56 13.23
CA VAL A 276 1.92 0.78 14.45
C VAL A 276 2.96 -0.30 14.17
N SER A 277 3.88 -0.53 15.12
CA SER A 277 4.81 -1.65 15.02
C SER A 277 4.20 -2.94 15.57
N TRP A 278 4.63 -4.10 15.09
CA TRP A 278 4.21 -5.40 15.67
C TRP A 278 4.49 -5.49 17.17
N LEU A 279 5.62 -4.93 17.64
CA LEU A 279 5.95 -4.86 19.07
C LEU A 279 4.89 -4.07 19.83
N SER A 280 4.60 -2.84 19.39
CA SER A 280 3.63 -1.96 20.07
C SER A 280 2.21 -2.55 20.04
N LEU A 281 1.83 -3.28 18.99
CA LEU A 281 0.51 -3.91 18.89
C LEU A 281 0.38 -5.08 19.89
N LEU A 282 1.34 -5.99 19.91
CA LEU A 282 1.28 -7.23 20.72
C LEU A 282 1.68 -6.97 22.18
N HIS A 283 2.80 -6.29 22.38
CA HIS A 283 3.45 -6.05 23.68
C HIS A 283 3.78 -4.55 23.86
N PRO A 284 2.77 -3.69 24.09
CA PRO A 284 2.95 -2.25 24.22
C PRO A 284 3.82 -1.86 25.43
N GLU A 285 3.80 -2.66 26.50
CA GLU A 285 4.60 -2.43 27.71
C GLU A 285 6.12 -2.60 27.46
N ASP A 286 6.49 -3.34 26.41
CA ASP A 286 7.89 -3.53 26.02
C ASP A 286 8.40 -2.42 25.07
N ASP A 287 7.51 -1.52 24.62
CA ASP A 287 7.87 -0.39 23.75
C ASP A 287 8.14 0.89 24.58
N PRO A 288 9.39 1.38 24.66
CA PRO A 288 9.71 2.59 25.41
C PRO A 288 9.01 3.86 24.91
N GLN A 289 8.43 3.83 23.70
CA GLN A 289 7.65 4.95 23.17
C GLN A 289 6.24 5.01 23.75
N TYR A 290 5.74 3.91 24.31
CA TYR A 290 4.45 3.79 24.97
C TYR A 290 4.50 4.24 26.44
N ASP A 291 5.69 4.25 27.04
CA ASP A 291 5.93 4.73 28.40
C ASP A 291 5.58 6.21 28.57
N GLU A 292 4.77 6.50 29.59
CA GLU A 292 4.36 7.87 29.89
C GLU A 292 5.56 8.72 30.37
N PRO A 293 5.87 9.85 29.71
CA PRO A 293 6.88 10.77 30.20
C PRO A 293 6.54 11.32 31.59
N GLU A 294 7.52 11.86 32.30
CA GLU A 294 7.28 12.55 33.58
C GLU A 294 6.34 13.76 33.40
N ILE A 295 5.39 13.96 34.33
CA ILE A 295 4.46 15.11 34.32
C ILE A 295 5.14 16.26 35.04
N ILE A 296 5.41 17.36 34.33
CA ILE A 296 5.94 18.58 34.92
C ILE A 296 4.80 19.60 34.99
N SER A 297 4.63 20.25 36.15
CA SER A 297 3.58 21.26 36.34
C SER A 297 3.81 22.50 35.47
N ASP A 298 2.72 23.17 35.10
CA ASP A 298 2.75 24.33 34.21
C ASP A 298 3.58 25.49 34.78
N GLU A 299 3.58 25.65 36.10
CA GLU A 299 4.40 26.63 36.81
C GLU A 299 5.90 26.39 36.59
N VAL A 300 6.32 25.12 36.68
CA VAL A 300 7.73 24.74 36.45
C VAL A 300 8.06 24.87 34.96
N LEU A 301 7.17 24.48 34.06
CA LEU A 301 7.38 24.64 32.61
C LEU A 301 7.49 26.10 32.18
N ALA A 302 6.78 27.02 32.85
CA ALA A 302 6.87 28.45 32.58
C ALA A 302 8.26 29.01 32.91
N THR A 303 8.92 28.47 33.94
CA THR A 303 10.27 28.87 34.35
C THR A 303 11.38 28.22 33.51
N MET A 304 11.09 27.16 32.77
CA MET A 304 12.08 26.46 31.94
C MET A 304 12.50 27.28 30.71
N LYS A 305 13.78 27.12 30.32
CA LYS A 305 14.30 27.65 29.04
C LYS A 305 13.47 27.12 27.87
N SER A 306 13.23 27.96 26.86
CA SER A 306 12.40 27.66 25.68
C SER A 306 12.74 26.32 25.01
N SER A 307 14.03 25.99 24.86
CA SER A 307 14.48 24.71 24.29
C SER A 307 14.06 23.50 25.13
N LYS A 308 14.26 23.54 26.46
CA LYS A 308 13.85 22.45 27.37
C LYS A 308 12.33 22.27 27.37
N ARG A 309 11.58 23.38 27.42
CA ARG A 309 10.12 23.38 27.30
C ARG A 309 9.64 22.79 25.96
N GLY A 310 10.29 23.15 24.85
CA GLY A 310 9.99 22.60 23.53
C GLY A 310 10.26 21.09 23.45
N THR A 311 11.34 20.61 24.07
CA THR A 311 11.65 19.16 24.16
C THR A 311 10.61 18.40 24.98
N TYR A 312 10.17 18.96 26.12
CA TYR A 312 9.10 18.39 26.93
C TYR A 312 7.81 18.19 26.12
N TYR A 313 7.31 19.26 25.48
CA TYR A 313 6.09 19.18 24.67
C TYR A 313 6.24 18.28 23.43
N ARG A 314 7.44 18.16 22.86
CA ARG A 314 7.68 17.18 21.77
C ARG A 314 7.62 15.74 22.27
N LYS A 315 8.20 15.46 23.45
CA LYS A 315 8.16 14.13 24.07
C LYS A 315 6.72 13.74 24.43
N ARG A 316 5.97 14.65 25.05
CA ARG A 316 4.54 14.49 25.37
C ARG A 316 3.67 14.22 24.15
N ARG A 317 3.73 15.09 23.14
CA ARG A 317 2.96 14.89 21.89
C ARG A 317 3.32 13.60 21.16
N ARG A 318 4.60 13.17 21.24
CA ARG A 318 5.02 11.89 20.66
C ARG A 318 4.36 10.72 21.38
N TRP A 319 4.46 10.70 22.70
CA TRP A 319 3.83 9.67 23.54
C TRP A 319 2.31 9.64 23.37
N GLU A 320 1.63 10.79 23.46
CA GLU A 320 0.17 10.88 23.27
C GLU A 320 -0.26 10.30 21.92
N ARG A 321 0.48 10.60 20.85
CA ARG A 321 0.21 10.04 19.51
C ARG A 321 0.39 8.53 19.50
N VAL A 322 1.52 8.03 19.99
CA VAL A 322 1.83 6.58 20.01
C VAL A 322 0.77 5.84 20.83
N LYS A 323 0.50 6.31 22.05
CA LYS A 323 -0.51 5.75 22.95
C LYS A 323 -1.89 5.70 22.29
N ASN A 324 -2.36 6.83 21.77
CA ASN A 324 -3.67 6.90 21.11
C ASN A 324 -3.77 5.91 19.94
N VAL A 325 -2.74 5.83 19.10
CA VAL A 325 -2.75 4.95 17.92
C VAL A 325 -2.68 3.48 18.33
N VAL A 326 -1.88 3.13 19.33
CA VAL A 326 -1.76 1.76 19.85
C VAL A 326 -3.06 1.31 20.54
N ASP A 327 -3.62 2.14 21.41
CA ASP A 327 -4.89 1.87 22.09
C ASP A 327 -6.03 1.69 21.08
N GLU A 328 -6.11 2.57 20.08
CA GLU A 328 -7.10 2.48 19.01
C GLU A 328 -6.90 1.24 18.13
N ALA A 329 -5.65 0.84 17.89
CA ALA A 329 -5.35 -0.35 17.09
C ALA A 329 -5.71 -1.64 17.82
N ARG A 330 -5.41 -1.72 19.13
CA ARG A 330 -5.76 -2.85 19.99
C ARG A 330 -7.25 -2.94 20.30
N ALA A 331 -7.94 -1.80 20.36
CA ALA A 331 -9.39 -1.78 20.46
C ALA A 331 -10.04 -2.50 19.26
N GLY A 332 -9.42 -2.43 18.07
CA GLY A 332 -9.91 -3.13 16.88
C GLY A 332 -11.08 -2.41 16.22
N GLY A 333 -12.09 -3.15 15.79
CA GLY A 333 -13.27 -2.60 15.12
C GLY A 333 -13.02 -2.15 13.67
N TYR A 334 -12.02 -2.74 13.00
CA TYR A 334 -11.69 -2.42 11.61
C TYR A 334 -12.74 -2.92 10.61
N ASP A 335 -13.08 -2.11 9.61
CA ASP A 335 -13.97 -2.46 8.50
C ASP A 335 -13.38 -3.54 7.59
N GLY A 336 -12.05 -3.58 7.49
CA GLY A 336 -11.35 -4.61 6.72
C GLY A 336 -9.87 -4.71 7.04
N LEU A 337 -9.29 -5.83 6.61
CA LEU A 337 -7.88 -6.17 6.73
C LEU A 337 -7.30 -6.46 5.35
N VAL A 338 -6.22 -5.76 5.01
CA VAL A 338 -5.44 -5.98 3.80
C VAL A 338 -4.03 -6.41 4.18
N VAL A 339 -3.56 -7.53 3.65
CA VAL A 339 -2.25 -8.08 3.96
C VAL A 339 -1.48 -8.33 2.67
N ALA A 340 -0.34 -7.67 2.51
CA ALA A 340 0.65 -7.92 1.46
C ALA A 340 2.03 -7.95 2.13
N THR A 341 2.44 -9.14 2.56
CA THR A 341 3.65 -9.31 3.38
C THR A 341 4.43 -10.54 2.95
N ALA A 342 5.74 -10.50 3.18
CA ALA A 342 6.61 -11.66 3.06
C ALA A 342 6.59 -12.55 4.33
N MET A 343 5.96 -12.09 5.41
CA MET A 343 5.76 -12.88 6.64
C MET A 343 4.79 -14.04 6.41
N ASP A 344 4.82 -15.03 7.31
CA ASP A 344 3.86 -16.13 7.26
C ASP A 344 2.43 -15.63 7.51
N ALA A 345 1.56 -15.79 6.51
CA ALA A 345 0.21 -15.28 6.54
C ALA A 345 -0.66 -15.94 7.63
N LYS A 346 -0.32 -17.17 8.05
CA LYS A 346 -1.00 -17.84 9.17
C LYS A 346 -0.77 -17.07 10.46
N THR A 347 0.48 -16.79 10.84
CA THR A 347 0.75 -16.00 12.06
C THR A 347 0.12 -14.60 12.04
N VAL A 348 0.17 -13.93 10.89
CA VAL A 348 -0.44 -12.61 10.73
C VAL A 348 -1.96 -12.67 10.94
N LEU A 349 -2.65 -13.65 10.35
CA LEU A 349 -4.10 -13.77 10.51
C LEU A 349 -4.51 -14.18 11.94
N LYS A 350 -3.68 -14.95 12.66
CA LYS A 350 -3.94 -15.32 14.07
C LYS A 350 -4.18 -14.07 14.92
N GLU A 351 -3.33 -13.06 14.77
CA GLU A 351 -3.37 -11.84 15.58
C GLU A 351 -4.32 -10.77 15.03
N LEU A 352 -4.46 -10.66 13.70
CA LEU A 352 -5.20 -9.53 13.09
C LEU A 352 -6.67 -9.80 12.79
N VAL A 353 -7.07 -11.06 12.55
CA VAL A 353 -8.48 -11.42 12.30
C VAL A 353 -9.40 -11.04 13.48
N PRO A 354 -9.00 -11.20 14.75
CA PRO A 354 -9.80 -10.77 15.90
C PRO A 354 -10.09 -9.26 15.92
N LEU A 355 -9.17 -8.42 15.41
CA LEU A 355 -9.30 -6.96 15.39
C LEU A 355 -10.29 -6.45 14.33
N VAL A 356 -10.66 -7.29 13.36
CA VAL A 356 -11.64 -6.98 12.32
C VAL A 356 -13.06 -7.17 12.87
N ARG A 357 -13.94 -6.21 12.61
CA ARG A 357 -15.34 -6.29 13.07
C ARG A 357 -16.11 -7.40 12.35
N GLY A 358 -17.24 -7.80 12.93
CA GLY A 358 -18.20 -8.68 12.27
C GLY A 358 -18.67 -8.12 10.92
N GLY A 359 -18.61 -8.93 9.86
CA GLY A 359 -18.93 -8.53 8.48
C GLY A 359 -17.78 -7.85 7.74
N GLY A 360 -16.65 -7.57 8.40
CA GLY A 360 -15.47 -6.98 7.78
C GLY A 360 -14.83 -7.87 6.72
N LYS A 361 -14.16 -7.25 5.76
CA LYS A 361 -13.53 -7.95 4.63
C LYS A 361 -12.05 -8.21 4.89
N ILE A 362 -11.60 -9.42 4.60
CA ILE A 362 -10.21 -9.81 4.74
C ILE A 362 -9.67 -10.16 3.37
N VAL A 363 -8.56 -9.55 3.01
CA VAL A 363 -7.87 -9.73 1.74
C VAL A 363 -6.40 -9.97 2.02
N VAL A 364 -5.87 -11.10 1.57
CA VAL A 364 -4.45 -11.44 1.69
C VAL A 364 -3.89 -11.68 0.29
N TYR A 365 -2.86 -10.93 -0.05
CA TYR A 365 -2.09 -11.07 -1.28
C TYR A 365 -0.83 -11.90 -1.04
N ASN A 366 -0.51 -12.77 -1.98
CA ASN A 366 0.78 -13.45 -2.03
C ASN A 366 1.20 -13.67 -3.49
N GLN A 367 2.51 -13.66 -3.75
CA GLN A 367 3.10 -14.03 -5.06
C GLN A 367 2.74 -15.46 -5.45
N ASN A 368 2.78 -16.34 -4.45
CA ASN A 368 2.66 -17.78 -4.59
C ASN A 368 1.29 -18.24 -4.11
N VAL A 369 0.79 -19.33 -4.69
CA VAL A 369 -0.56 -19.83 -4.42
C VAL A 369 -0.59 -20.68 -3.15
N GLU A 370 0.49 -21.40 -2.88
CA GLU A 370 0.62 -22.44 -1.86
C GLU A 370 0.29 -21.93 -0.45
N PRO A 371 0.83 -20.78 0.02
CA PRO A 371 0.49 -20.26 1.34
C PRO A 371 -1.01 -19.94 1.47
N LEU A 372 -1.65 -19.51 0.38
CA LEU A 372 -3.07 -19.17 0.39
C LEU A 372 -3.97 -20.40 0.29
N VAL A 373 -3.51 -21.49 -0.34
CA VAL A 373 -4.19 -22.80 -0.30
C VAL A 373 -4.21 -23.33 1.13
N GLU A 374 -3.09 -23.23 1.84
CA GLU A 374 -2.99 -23.63 3.25
C GLU A 374 -3.97 -22.83 4.11
N LEU A 375 -4.06 -21.51 3.91
CA LEU A 375 -5.07 -20.67 4.56
C LEU A 375 -6.51 -21.10 4.24
N CYS A 376 -6.80 -21.45 2.98
CA CYS A 376 -8.13 -21.96 2.62
C CYS A 376 -8.46 -23.26 3.36
N ASP A 377 -7.47 -24.15 3.53
CA ASP A 377 -7.64 -25.38 4.30
C ASP A 377 -7.90 -25.08 5.78
N TYR A 378 -7.12 -24.17 6.40
CA TYR A 378 -7.32 -23.77 7.79
C TYR A 378 -8.73 -23.25 8.08
N TYR A 379 -9.34 -22.53 7.14
CA TYR A 379 -10.73 -22.03 7.28
C TYR A 379 -11.78 -22.93 6.61
N SER A 380 -11.41 -24.15 6.22
CA SER A 380 -12.30 -25.08 5.53
C SER A 380 -13.50 -25.51 6.37
N LYS A 381 -14.54 -25.96 5.68
CA LYS A 381 -15.75 -26.47 6.33
C LYS A 381 -15.46 -27.70 7.21
N GLU A 382 -14.54 -28.56 6.77
CA GLU A 382 -14.19 -29.79 7.47
C GLU A 382 -13.46 -29.49 8.77
N ARG A 383 -12.43 -28.64 8.72
CA ARG A 383 -11.73 -28.18 9.93
C ARG A 383 -12.66 -27.42 10.87
N ARG A 384 -13.56 -26.59 10.34
CA ARG A 384 -14.58 -25.92 11.17
C ARG A 384 -15.48 -26.91 11.88
N ALA A 385 -15.96 -27.94 11.19
CA ALA A 385 -16.82 -28.96 11.80
C ALA A 385 -16.07 -29.76 12.87
N ALA A 386 -14.80 -30.12 12.62
CA ALA A 386 -13.93 -30.79 13.58
C ALA A 386 -13.66 -29.92 14.82
N PHE A 387 -13.37 -28.64 14.61
CA PHE A 387 -13.16 -27.66 15.68
C PHE A 387 -14.40 -27.51 16.56
N ILE A 388 -15.59 -27.33 15.96
CA ILE A 388 -16.86 -27.25 16.71
C ILE A 388 -17.16 -28.55 17.45
N ALA A 389 -16.93 -29.71 16.83
CA ALA A 389 -17.14 -31.01 17.46
C ALA A 389 -16.18 -31.23 18.65
N ARG A 390 -14.96 -30.69 18.58
CA ARG A 390 -13.99 -30.74 19.68
C ARG A 390 -14.39 -29.81 20.84
N GLU A 391 -14.76 -28.57 20.53
CA GLU A 391 -15.02 -27.53 21.54
C GLU A 391 -16.41 -27.66 22.19
N PHE A 392 -17.42 -28.08 21.42
CA PHE A 392 -18.83 -28.15 21.84
C PHE A 392 -19.44 -29.55 21.72
N GLY A 393 -18.65 -30.58 21.39
CA GLY A 393 -19.13 -31.96 21.32
C GLY A 393 -19.47 -32.55 22.68
N PRO A 394 -20.27 -33.64 22.71
CA PRO A 394 -20.49 -34.38 23.94
C PRO A 394 -19.16 -34.96 24.45
N PRO A 395 -18.90 -34.95 25.77
CA PRO A 395 -17.66 -35.48 26.33
C PRO A 395 -17.49 -36.95 25.93
N PRO A 396 -16.25 -37.41 25.67
CA PRO A 396 -15.95 -38.76 25.17
C PRO A 396 -16.46 -39.89 26.08
N ASN A 397 -16.81 -39.59 27.34
CA ASN A 397 -17.36 -40.56 28.30
C ASN A 397 -18.89 -40.59 28.43
N SER A 398 -19.64 -39.88 27.58
CA SER A 398 -21.10 -40.06 27.55
C SER A 398 -21.48 -41.32 26.77
N LYS A 399 -21.41 -42.47 27.45
CA LYS A 399 -22.02 -43.72 26.97
C LYS A 399 -23.49 -43.43 26.62
N GLN A 400 -23.83 -43.47 25.33
CA GLN A 400 -25.21 -43.50 24.90
C GLN A 400 -25.89 -44.73 25.53
N THR A 401 -26.81 -44.51 26.46
CA THR A 401 -27.63 -45.54 27.11
C THR A 401 -28.76 -46.07 26.21
N ASN A 402 -28.57 -46.07 24.88
CA ASN A 402 -29.54 -46.62 23.95
C ASN A 402 -28.90 -47.55 22.91
N GLY A 403 -28.58 -48.77 23.35
CA GLY A 403 -29.10 -49.99 22.72
C GLY A 403 -28.75 -50.32 21.27
N LYS A 404 -27.77 -49.70 20.61
CA LYS A 404 -27.21 -50.19 19.34
C LYS A 404 -25.70 -50.09 19.34
N LYS A 405 -25.05 -51.22 19.65
CA LYS A 405 -23.62 -51.43 19.38
C LYS A 405 -23.42 -51.45 17.86
N HIS A 406 -22.95 -50.35 17.29
CA HIS A 406 -22.23 -50.41 16.03
C HIS A 406 -20.77 -50.68 16.39
N ARG A 407 -20.29 -51.91 16.14
CA ARG A 407 -18.84 -52.18 16.11
C ARG A 407 -18.34 -51.45 14.87
N ILE A 408 -17.74 -50.28 15.08
CA ILE A 408 -16.74 -49.76 14.15
C ILE A 408 -15.45 -50.38 14.68
N GLU A 409 -14.78 -51.14 13.82
CA GLU A 409 -13.50 -51.75 14.09
C GLU A 409 -12.51 -50.64 14.47
N ASP A 410 -11.89 -50.85 15.63
CA ASP A 410 -10.78 -50.07 16.16
C ASP A 410 -9.60 -50.20 15.18
N ASP A 411 -9.45 -49.24 14.27
CA ASP A 411 -8.25 -49.08 13.42
C ASP A 411 -7.94 -47.60 13.15
N VAL A 412 -8.13 -46.77 14.17
CA VAL A 412 -7.35 -45.55 14.33
C VAL A 412 -6.88 -45.57 15.75
N GLU A 413 -5.61 -45.92 15.94
CA GLU A 413 -4.89 -45.76 17.19
C GLU A 413 -5.34 -44.45 17.84
N SER A 414 -5.93 -44.56 19.02
CA SER A 414 -5.94 -43.44 19.95
C SER A 414 -4.48 -43.21 20.30
N THR A 415 -3.80 -42.40 19.50
CA THR A 415 -2.64 -41.64 19.97
C THR A 415 -3.19 -40.71 21.04
N THR A 416 -3.30 -41.24 22.25
CA THR A 416 -3.05 -40.49 23.47
C THR A 416 -1.61 -40.00 23.39
N ASP A 417 -1.40 -38.99 22.56
CA ASP A 417 -0.22 -38.17 22.59
C ASP A 417 -0.74 -36.75 22.74
N GLY A 418 -0.15 -36.01 23.66
CA GLY A 418 -0.42 -34.60 23.84
C GLY A 418 0.14 -33.82 22.65
N GLY A 419 -0.34 -34.11 21.44
CA GLY A 419 -0.11 -33.31 20.24
C GLY A 419 -0.59 -31.90 20.55
N ASN A 420 0.29 -30.92 20.42
CA ASN A 420 0.00 -29.56 20.87
C ASN A 420 -1.29 -29.09 20.22
N GLU A 421 -2.22 -28.59 21.02
CA GLU A 421 -3.54 -28.15 20.56
C GLU A 421 -3.47 -27.10 19.45
N GLU A 422 -2.36 -26.36 19.39
CA GLU A 422 -2.01 -25.38 18.37
C GLU A 422 -1.54 -25.96 17.03
N ASP A 423 -1.06 -27.21 17.00
CA ASP A 423 -0.55 -27.84 15.78
C ASP A 423 -1.69 -28.27 14.85
N ASP A 424 -2.79 -28.79 15.41
CA ASP A 424 -3.98 -29.23 14.65
C ASP A 424 -4.87 -28.06 14.19
N PHE A 425 -5.00 -27.03 15.02
CA PHE A 425 -5.85 -25.86 14.77
C PHE A 425 -5.08 -24.55 15.02
N PRO A 426 -4.13 -24.19 14.14
CA PRO A 426 -3.32 -22.99 14.33
C PRO A 426 -4.10 -21.68 14.22
N LEU A 427 -5.27 -21.73 13.58
CA LEU A 427 -6.19 -20.62 13.39
C LEU A 427 -7.58 -21.07 13.83
N ASN A 428 -8.38 -20.15 14.36
CA ASN A 428 -9.77 -20.44 14.69
C ASN A 428 -10.62 -20.44 13.40
N PRO A 429 -11.07 -21.63 12.90
CA PRO A 429 -11.76 -21.74 11.61
C PRO A 429 -13.18 -21.17 11.62
N THR A 430 -13.70 -20.79 12.79
CA THR A 430 -15.06 -20.24 12.96
C THR A 430 -15.13 -18.74 12.68
N LEU A 431 -13.99 -18.03 12.67
CA LEU A 431 -13.95 -16.58 12.54
C LEU A 431 -14.19 -16.08 11.12
N LEU A 432 -13.91 -16.89 10.10
CA LEU A 432 -14.03 -16.50 8.69
C LEU A 432 -15.10 -17.32 7.96
N LEU A 433 -15.80 -16.67 7.03
CA LEU A 433 -16.77 -17.29 6.15
C LEU A 433 -16.34 -17.16 4.69
N ALA A 434 -16.60 -18.23 3.93
CA ALA A 434 -16.36 -18.32 2.50
C ALA A 434 -14.91 -17.94 2.11
N PRO A 435 -13.89 -18.64 2.63
CA PRO A 435 -12.53 -18.47 2.12
C PRO A 435 -12.52 -18.77 0.62
N SER A 436 -12.06 -17.81 -0.19
CA SER A 436 -11.96 -17.98 -1.63
C SER A 436 -10.61 -17.52 -2.13
N LEU A 437 -10.05 -18.31 -3.04
CA LEU A 437 -8.77 -18.07 -3.68
C LEU A 437 -9.02 -17.59 -5.11
N GLN A 438 -8.43 -16.46 -5.48
CA GLN A 438 -8.66 -15.83 -6.76
C GLN A 438 -7.35 -15.31 -7.36
N THR A 439 -7.32 -15.22 -8.68
CA THR A 439 -6.26 -14.55 -9.44
C THR A 439 -6.90 -13.92 -10.68
N ALA A 440 -6.32 -12.82 -11.17
CA ALA A 440 -6.69 -12.18 -12.41
C ALA A 440 -5.51 -12.20 -13.37
N ARG A 441 -5.78 -12.25 -14.68
CA ARG A 441 -4.73 -12.17 -15.70
C ARG A 441 -5.16 -11.22 -16.80
N ALA A 442 -4.40 -10.16 -16.98
CA ALA A 442 -4.56 -9.26 -18.11
C ALA A 442 -3.70 -9.76 -19.29
N ARG A 443 -4.29 -9.85 -20.48
CA ARG A 443 -3.57 -10.14 -21.72
C ARG A 443 -3.63 -8.93 -22.63
N GLN A 444 -2.49 -8.33 -22.94
CA GLN A 444 -2.42 -7.18 -23.83
C GLN A 444 -2.69 -7.59 -25.28
N TRP A 445 -3.42 -6.75 -26.01
CA TRP A 445 -3.76 -6.97 -27.43
C TRP A 445 -3.16 -5.87 -28.31
N GLN A 446 -2.64 -6.28 -29.47
CA GLN A 446 -2.43 -5.36 -30.57
C GLN A 446 -3.76 -5.19 -31.29
N VAL A 447 -4.28 -3.96 -31.31
CA VAL A 447 -5.55 -3.63 -31.99
C VAL A 447 -5.24 -2.72 -33.17
N LEU A 448 -5.05 -3.35 -34.34
CA LEU A 448 -4.81 -2.66 -35.60
C LEU A 448 -5.70 -3.28 -36.68
N PRO A 449 -6.22 -2.48 -37.64
CA PRO A 449 -7.01 -3.01 -38.75
C PRO A 449 -6.31 -4.17 -39.45
N GLN A 450 -7.01 -5.31 -39.57
CA GLN A 450 -6.53 -6.56 -40.18
C GLN A 450 -5.24 -7.16 -39.56
N ARG A 451 -4.81 -6.68 -38.39
CA ARG A 451 -3.61 -7.14 -37.65
C ARG A 451 -3.89 -7.25 -36.14
N THR A 452 -5.13 -7.58 -35.79
CA THR A 452 -5.52 -7.72 -34.39
C THR A 452 -5.15 -9.10 -33.88
N HIS A 453 -4.33 -9.16 -32.84
CA HIS A 453 -3.91 -10.39 -32.18
C HIS A 453 -3.43 -10.09 -30.75
N PRO A 454 -3.48 -11.05 -29.83
CA PRO A 454 -2.86 -10.87 -28.52
C PRO A 454 -1.34 -10.72 -28.67
N MET A 455 -0.70 -10.05 -27.71
CA MET A 455 0.76 -10.07 -27.63
C MET A 455 1.24 -11.52 -27.43
N MET A 456 2.25 -11.92 -28.21
CA MET A 456 2.75 -13.30 -28.25
C MET A 456 3.62 -13.64 -27.04
N THR A 457 4.25 -12.62 -26.45
CA THR A 457 5.07 -12.73 -25.25
C THR A 457 4.60 -11.69 -24.26
N SER A 458 4.44 -12.09 -23.02
CA SER A 458 4.27 -11.19 -21.88
C SER A 458 5.48 -11.32 -20.96
N ARG A 459 5.55 -10.40 -20.00
CA ARG A 459 6.43 -10.55 -18.85
C ARG A 459 6.16 -11.90 -18.15
N GLY A 460 7.22 -12.60 -17.77
CA GLY A 460 7.15 -13.73 -16.84
C GLY A 460 7.16 -13.25 -15.39
N GLY A 461 7.26 -14.18 -14.44
CA GLY A 461 7.27 -13.87 -13.01
C GLY A 461 6.05 -14.43 -12.29
N ALA A 462 5.91 -14.08 -11.02
CA ALA A 462 4.77 -14.49 -10.21
C ALA A 462 3.48 -13.82 -10.71
N GLU A 463 2.42 -14.61 -10.80
CA GLU A 463 1.14 -14.10 -11.28
C GLU A 463 0.37 -13.41 -10.15
N GLY A 464 0.64 -13.78 -8.91
CA GLY A 464 -0.02 -13.22 -7.74
C GLY A 464 -1.42 -13.79 -7.55
N TYR A 465 -1.74 -14.03 -6.29
CA TYR A 465 -2.98 -14.65 -5.84
C TYR A 465 -3.53 -13.87 -4.67
N ILE A 466 -4.85 -13.91 -4.54
CA ILE A 466 -5.58 -13.20 -3.50
C ILE A 466 -6.48 -14.20 -2.78
N PHE A 467 -6.33 -14.27 -1.47
CA PHE A 467 -7.27 -14.91 -0.57
C PHE A 467 -8.25 -13.88 -0.08
N THR A 468 -9.55 -14.19 -0.12
CA THR A 468 -10.61 -13.33 0.38
C THR A 468 -11.53 -14.09 1.31
N ALA A 469 -11.98 -13.44 2.37
CA ALA A 469 -12.98 -13.98 3.30
C ALA A 469 -13.76 -12.86 3.98
N THR A 470 -14.89 -13.21 4.59
CA THR A 470 -15.65 -12.29 5.44
C THR A 470 -15.54 -12.71 6.90
N ARG A 471 -15.20 -11.76 7.77
CA ARG A 471 -15.19 -11.97 9.22
C ARG A 471 -16.61 -12.20 9.72
N VAL A 472 -16.82 -13.24 10.52
CA VAL A 472 -18.11 -13.57 11.12
C VAL A 472 -17.96 -13.82 12.61
N LEU A 473 -18.94 -13.37 13.40
CA LEU A 473 -18.98 -13.62 14.83
C LEU A 473 -19.66 -14.98 15.07
N PRO A 474 -18.97 -15.97 15.66
CA PRO A 474 -19.61 -17.22 16.05
C PRO A 474 -20.72 -16.95 17.08
N ILE A 475 -21.82 -17.69 16.99
CA ILE A 475 -22.89 -17.61 18.00
C ILE A 475 -22.36 -18.27 19.29
N GLU A 476 -22.50 -17.60 20.42
CA GLU A 476 -22.19 -18.19 21.73
C GLU A 476 -23.24 -19.25 22.09
N GLY A 477 -22.80 -20.50 22.22
CA GLY A 477 -23.63 -21.62 22.65
C GLY A 477 -23.90 -22.69 21.59
N ARG A 478 -24.74 -23.67 21.94
CA ARG A 478 -25.03 -24.82 21.09
C ARG A 478 -25.90 -24.40 19.92
N VAL A 479 -25.31 -24.33 18.72
CA VAL A 479 -26.03 -24.07 17.47
C VAL A 479 -26.90 -25.27 17.13
N GLU A 480 -28.13 -25.29 17.64
CA GLU A 480 -29.14 -26.25 17.17
C GLU A 480 -29.61 -25.80 15.78
N ALA A 481 -29.22 -26.55 14.75
CA ALA A 481 -29.75 -26.38 13.41
C ALA A 481 -31.27 -26.64 13.43
N ARG A 482 -32.07 -25.58 13.58
CA ARG A 482 -33.53 -25.59 13.36
C ARG A 482 -33.83 -25.68 11.86
N GLY A 483 -33.32 -26.71 11.20
CA GLY A 483 -33.72 -27.09 9.86
C GLY A 483 -35.09 -27.74 9.93
N HIS A 484 -36.12 -27.10 9.34
CA HIS A 484 -37.42 -27.73 9.14
C HIS A 484 -37.28 -28.81 8.04
N HIS A 485 -36.68 -29.94 8.39
CA HIS A 485 -36.62 -31.11 7.51
C HIS A 485 -37.99 -31.78 7.48
N GLY A 486 -38.94 -31.14 6.81
CA GLY A 486 -40.18 -31.76 6.38
C GLY A 486 -39.86 -32.84 5.34
N LYS A 487 -39.47 -34.03 5.81
CA LYS A 487 -39.40 -35.22 4.96
C LYS A 487 -40.83 -35.53 4.51
N LYS A 488 -41.25 -35.03 3.34
CA LYS A 488 -42.41 -35.57 2.62
C LYS A 488 -42.08 -37.01 2.25
N LYS A 489 -42.47 -37.96 3.11
CA LYS A 489 -42.48 -39.39 2.78
C LYS A 489 -43.41 -39.58 1.58
N ARG A 490 -42.84 -39.95 0.43
CA ARG A 490 -43.59 -40.36 -0.76
C ARG A 490 -44.29 -41.68 -0.43
N LYS A 491 -45.63 -41.68 -0.38
CA LYS A 491 -46.47 -42.85 -0.14
C LYS A 491 -46.47 -43.69 -1.42
N VAL A 492 -46.02 -44.94 -1.36
CA VAL A 492 -46.16 -45.92 -2.44
C VAL A 492 -47.37 -46.79 -2.07
N GLU A 493 -48.38 -46.82 -2.92
CA GLU A 493 -49.56 -47.67 -2.76
C GLU A 493 -49.19 -49.13 -3.10
N ALA A 494 -49.64 -50.06 -2.26
CA ALA A 494 -49.45 -51.49 -2.45
C ALA A 494 -50.69 -52.08 -3.15
N GLU A 495 -50.49 -52.81 -4.24
CA GLU A 495 -51.55 -53.54 -4.94
C GLU A 495 -51.97 -54.80 -4.15
N PRO A 496 -53.26 -55.20 -4.19
CA PRO A 496 -53.77 -56.33 -3.42
C PRO A 496 -53.51 -57.68 -4.11
N ILE A 497 -52.99 -58.64 -3.33
CA ILE A 497 -52.84 -60.04 -3.73
C ILE A 497 -54.21 -60.73 -3.65
N VAL A 498 -54.67 -61.26 -4.78
CA VAL A 498 -55.88 -62.07 -4.92
C VAL A 498 -55.67 -63.44 -4.28
N GLN A 499 -56.54 -63.83 -3.34
CA GLN A 499 -56.59 -65.17 -2.76
C GLN A 499 -57.33 -66.14 -3.71
N SER A 500 -56.78 -67.34 -3.87
CA SER A 500 -57.47 -68.53 -4.40
C SER A 500 -57.81 -69.50 -3.27
#